data_AF-A0A2H0H6D5-F1
#
_entry.id   AF-A0A2H0H6D5-F1
#
_cell.length_a   1.000
_cell.length_b   1.000
_cell.length_c   1.000
_cell.angle_alpha   90.00
_cell.angle_beta   90.00
_cell.angle_gamma   90.00
#
_symmetry.space_group_name_H-M   'P 1'
#
loop_
_entity.id
_entity.type
_entity.pdbx_description
1 polymer ?
#
loop_
_entity_poly.entity_id
_entity_poly.type
_entity_poly.pdbx_seq_one_letter_code
_entity_poly.pdbx_strand_id
1 'polypeptide(L)'
;MKSRKFDKSYIEMAYVWARNSYCKRMQVGALIVKENMIISDGYNGTPSGFENLCEDENNITKPYVLHAEANAITKVAKSNNSSNGATLYV
;
A
#
# COMPACT_ATOMS: atom_id res chain seq x y z
N MET A 1 -8.07 -4.59 24.05
CA MET A 1 -7.42 -4.04 22.84
C MET A 1 -6.03 -4.68 22.74
N LYS A 2 -5.75 -5.48 21.72
CA LYS A 2 -4.48 -6.24 21.61
C LYS A 2 -3.34 -5.22 21.58
N SER A 3 -2.51 -5.17 22.62
CA SER A 3 -1.27 -4.38 22.62
C SER A 3 -0.36 -4.99 21.58
N ARG A 4 -0.17 -4.31 20.46
CA ARG A 4 0.67 -4.78 19.36
C ARG A 4 1.97 -4.01 19.46
N LYS A 5 2.93 -4.64 20.12
CA LYS A 5 4.31 -4.19 20.33
C LYS A 5 4.95 -3.48 19.11
N PHE A 6 4.48 -3.80 17.90
CA PHE A 6 5.07 -3.36 16.64
C PHE A 6 4.21 -2.40 15.82
N ASP A 7 3.04 -1.94 16.29
CA ASP A 7 2.17 -1.03 15.50
C ASP A 7 2.90 0.21 15.02
N LYS A 8 3.72 0.82 15.88
CA LYS A 8 4.54 1.97 15.53
C LYS A 8 5.55 1.64 14.43
N SER A 9 6.20 0.48 14.51
CA SER A 9 7.14 0.04 13.49
C SER A 9 6.44 -0.25 12.15
N TYR A 10 5.25 -0.85 12.18
CA TYR A 10 4.48 -1.11 10.96
C TYR A 10 4.01 0.17 10.29
N ILE A 11 3.53 1.16 11.04
CA ILE A 11 3.13 2.44 10.45
C ILE A 11 4.34 3.22 9.91
N GLU A 12 5.48 3.22 10.63
CA GLU A 12 6.73 3.81 10.12
C GLU A 12 7.19 3.13 8.82
N MET A 13 7.09 1.81 8.74
CA MET A 13 7.40 1.07 7.51
C MET A 13 6.42 1.39 6.37
N ALA A 14 5.13 1.61 6.64
CA ALA A 14 4.17 2.04 5.63
C ALA A 14 4.56 3.41 5.04
N TYR A 15 5.03 4.36 5.86
CA TYR A 15 5.60 5.63 5.40
C TYR A 15 6.87 5.44 4.56
N VAL A 16 7.73 4.49 4.91
CA VAL A 16 8.90 4.16 4.08
C VAL A 16 8.46 3.58 2.73
N TRP A 17 7.45 2.71 2.72
CA TRP A 17 6.92 2.12 1.49
C TRP A 17 6.28 3.15 0.56
N ALA A 18 5.62 4.15 1.13
CA ALA A 18 5.02 5.28 0.40
C ALA A 18 6.04 6.01 -0.49
N ARG A 19 7.32 6.06 -0.11
CA ARG A 19 8.39 6.73 -0.87
C ARG A 19 8.64 6.12 -2.25
N ASN A 20 8.14 4.91 -2.51
CA ASN A 20 8.20 4.28 -3.84
C ASN A 20 7.12 4.80 -4.80
N SER A 21 6.15 5.58 -4.30
CA SER A 21 5.08 6.17 -5.11
C SER A 21 5.59 7.27 -6.03
N TYR A 22 5.17 7.22 -7.28
CA TYR A 22 5.41 8.27 -8.27
C TYR A 22 4.37 9.40 -8.23
N CYS A 23 3.36 9.30 -7.36
CA CYS A 23 2.28 10.28 -7.30
C CYS A 23 2.74 11.55 -6.59
N LYS A 24 2.42 12.71 -7.17
CA LYS A 24 2.85 14.01 -6.64
C LYS A 24 1.91 14.56 -5.58
N ARG A 25 0.61 14.28 -5.67
CA ARG A 25 -0.39 14.82 -4.73
C ARG A 25 -0.22 14.27 -3.32
N MET A 26 -0.02 12.95 -3.24
CA MET A 26 0.14 12.24 -1.99
C MET A 26 0.83 10.90 -2.25
N GLN A 27 1.85 10.61 -1.46
CA GLN A 27 2.52 9.33 -1.44
C GLN A 27 1.92 8.49 -0.31
N VAL A 28 1.30 7.36 -0.66
CA VAL A 28 0.61 6.49 0.28
C VAL A 28 1.25 5.10 0.20
N GLY A 29 1.50 4.49 1.36
CA GLY A 29 2.02 3.14 1.49
C GLY A 29 1.11 2.35 2.43
N ALA A 30 1.00 1.04 2.20
CA ALA A 30 0.12 0.18 2.98
C ALA A 30 0.78 -1.18 3.24
N LEU A 31 0.58 -1.72 4.43
CA LEU A 31 1.09 -3.04 4.84
C LEU A 31 -0.05 -3.88 5.43
N ILE A 32 -0.19 -5.13 4.97
CA ILE A 32 -1.09 -6.11 5.58
C ILE A 32 -0.26 -7.02 6.48
N VAL A 33 -0.58 -7.04 7.77
CA VAL A 33 0.12 -7.83 8.77
C VAL A 33 -0.82 -8.85 9.40
N LYS A 34 -0.37 -10.09 9.49
CA LYS A 34 -1.07 -11.18 10.18
C LYS A 34 -0.08 -11.88 11.09
N GLU A 35 -0.47 -12.10 12.35
CA GLU A 35 0.39 -12.80 13.33
C GLU A 35 1.81 -12.22 13.43
N ASN A 36 1.91 -10.88 13.43
CA ASN A 36 3.16 -10.10 13.42
C ASN A 36 4.05 -10.27 12.16
N MET A 37 3.56 -10.97 11.13
CA MET A 37 4.22 -11.12 9.84
C MET A 37 3.60 -10.17 8.82
N ILE A 38 4.42 -9.42 8.11
CA ILE A 38 3.97 -8.66 6.93
C ILE A 38 3.73 -9.69 5.82
N ILE A 39 2.47 -9.85 5.41
CA ILE A 39 2.06 -10.82 4.40
C ILE A 39 1.80 -10.17 3.03
N SER A 40 1.68 -8.84 3.00
CA SER A 40 1.54 -8.06 1.78
C SER A 40 1.88 -6.59 2.03
N ASP A 41 2.21 -5.90 0.95
CA ASP A 41 2.57 -4.49 0.91
C ASP A 41 2.06 -3.85 -0.38
N GLY A 42 1.91 -2.53 -0.37
CA GLY A 42 1.50 -1.75 -1.52
C GLY A 42 1.85 -0.27 -1.35
N TYR A 43 1.98 0.44 -2.46
CA TYR A 43 2.03 1.89 -2.52
C TYR A 43 1.16 2.36 -3.68
N ASN A 44 0.68 3.60 -3.65
CA ASN A 44 -0.17 4.11 -4.71
C ASN A 44 0.64 4.38 -6.00
N GLY A 45 0.06 4.06 -7.15
CA GLY A 45 0.77 4.16 -8.42
C GLY A 45 -0.05 3.70 -9.60
N THR A 46 0.47 3.90 -10.80
CA THR A 46 -0.15 3.41 -12.04
C THR A 46 0.01 1.89 -12.16
N PRO A 47 -0.86 1.20 -12.91
CA PRO A 47 -0.74 -0.24 -13.12
C PRO A 47 0.59 -0.61 -13.79
N SER A 48 1.07 -1.83 -13.56
CA SER A 48 2.29 -2.32 -14.19
C SER A 48 2.21 -2.22 -15.72
N GLY A 49 3.24 -1.67 -16.35
CA GLY A 49 3.29 -1.45 -17.80
C GLY A 49 2.78 -0.09 -18.27
N PHE A 50 2.27 0.75 -17.36
CA PHE A 50 1.89 2.13 -17.65
C PHE A 50 3.05 3.09 -17.35
N GLU A 51 2.90 4.34 -17.75
CA GLU A 51 3.80 5.43 -17.34
C GLU A 51 3.76 5.64 -15.82
N ASN A 52 4.90 6.01 -15.24
CA ASN A 52 5.02 6.34 -13.81
C ASN A 52 4.57 7.79 -13.52
N LEU A 53 3.39 8.17 -14.02
CA LEU A 53 2.80 9.50 -13.86
C LEU A 53 1.35 9.36 -13.39
N CYS A 54 1.13 9.61 -12.10
CA CYS A 54 -0.20 9.45 -11.48
C CYS A 54 -1.17 10.58 -11.82
N GLU A 55 -0.67 11.80 -11.99
CA GLU A 55 -1.49 12.97 -12.27
C GLU A 55 -1.41 13.40 -13.73
N ASP A 56 -2.46 14.05 -14.21
CA ASP A 56 -2.48 14.75 -15.49
C ASP A 56 -1.88 16.18 -15.39
N GLU A 57 -1.94 16.93 -16.48
CA GLU A 57 -1.45 18.31 -16.57
C GLU A 57 -2.17 19.29 -15.62
N ASN A 58 -3.39 18.96 -15.17
CA ASN A 58 -4.18 19.75 -14.24
C ASN A 58 -4.01 19.30 -12.78
N ASN A 59 -3.03 18.43 -12.48
CA ASN A 59 -2.83 17.80 -11.17
C ASN A 59 -4.06 17.00 -10.68
N ILE A 60 -4.82 16.40 -11.60
CA ILE A 60 -5.91 15.47 -11.28
C ILE A 60 -5.35 14.06 -11.35
N THR A 61 -5.58 13.25 -10.30
CA THR A 61 -5.18 11.85 -10.28
C THR A 61 -5.95 11.08 -11.36
N LYS A 62 -5.21 10.37 -12.21
CA LYS A 62 -5.78 9.58 -13.30
C LYS A 62 -6.64 8.43 -12.74
N PRO A 63 -7.77 8.09 -13.38
CA PRO A 63 -8.76 7.15 -12.83
C PRO A 63 -8.24 5.71 -12.69
N TYR A 64 -7.17 5.36 -13.39
CA TYR A 64 -6.55 4.04 -13.33
C TYR A 64 -5.42 3.93 -12.30
N VAL A 65 -5.06 5.02 -11.61
CA VAL A 65 -4.10 4.95 -10.50
C VAL A 65 -4.71 4.11 -9.38
N LEU A 66 -3.97 3.10 -8.95
CA LEU A 66 -4.37 2.23 -7.87
C LEU A 66 -3.88 2.80 -6.54
N HIS A 67 -4.77 2.72 -5.56
CA HIS A 67 -4.49 3.03 -4.17
C HIS A 67 -3.49 2.03 -3.57
N ALA A 68 -2.78 2.46 -2.52
CA ALA A 68 -1.82 1.59 -1.83
C ALA A 68 -2.50 0.36 -1.24
N GLU A 69 -3.67 0.55 -0.66
CA GLU A 69 -4.53 -0.48 -0.06
C GLU A 69 -4.99 -1.48 -1.12
N ALA A 70 -5.43 -1.00 -2.29
CA ALA A 70 -5.85 -1.84 -3.39
C ALA A 70 -4.69 -2.67 -3.95
N ASN A 71 -3.50 -2.07 -4.06
CA ASN A 71 -2.29 -2.79 -4.45
C ASN A 71 -1.90 -3.85 -3.41
N ALA A 72 -1.96 -3.55 -2.12
CA ALA A 72 -1.69 -4.51 -1.05
C ALA A 72 -2.68 -5.68 -1.05
N ILE A 73 -3.98 -5.41 -1.28
CA ILE A 73 -5.03 -6.44 -1.39
C ILE A 73 -4.83 -7.29 -2.65
N THR A 74 -4.52 -6.66 -3.79
CA THR A 74 -4.28 -7.39 -5.04
C THR A 74 -3.04 -8.28 -4.93
N LYS A 75 -2.00 -7.81 -4.24
CA LYS A 75 -0.77 -8.57 -4.01
C LYS A 75 -1.02 -9.77 -3.09
N VAL A 76 -1.82 -9.62 -2.03
CA VAL A 76 -2.17 -10.77 -1.17
C VAL A 76 -3.03 -11.78 -1.92
N ALA A 77 -3.98 -11.33 -2.76
CA ALA A 77 -4.81 -12.20 -3.59
C ALA A 77 -4.01 -13.01 -4.62
N LYS A 78 -2.84 -12.53 -5.04
CA LYS A 78 -1.90 -13.23 -5.92
C LYS A 78 -0.93 -14.15 -5.16
N SER A 79 -1.03 -14.22 -3.84
CA SER A 79 -0.17 -15.03 -2.97
C SER A 79 -0.93 -16.22 -2.37
N ASN A 80 -0.21 -17.12 -1.70
CA ASN A 80 -0.82 -18.20 -0.91
C ASN A 80 -1.20 -17.77 0.51
N ASN A 81 -1.12 -16.48 0.85
CA ASN A 81 -1.48 -15.97 2.18
C ASN A 81 -2.96 -15.58 2.25
N SER A 82 -3.60 -15.87 3.38
CA SER A 82 -4.95 -15.38 3.67
C SER A 82 -4.90 -14.11 4.52
N SER A 83 -5.54 -13.04 4.03
CA SER A 83 -5.73 -11.78 4.76
C SER A 83 -6.84 -11.82 5.81
N ASN A 84 -7.58 -12.93 5.93
CA ASN A 84 -8.61 -13.05 6.94
C ASN A 84 -8.00 -12.98 8.35
N GLY A 85 -8.55 -12.10 9.21
CA GLY A 85 -8.02 -11.81 10.55
C GLY A 85 -6.72 -10.98 10.58
N ALA A 86 -6.25 -10.48 9.43
CA ALA A 86 -5.09 -9.59 9.36
C ALA A 86 -5.44 -8.15 9.78
N THR A 87 -4.44 -7.27 9.81
CA THR A 87 -4.63 -5.83 9.96
C THR A 87 -3.85 -5.07 8.91
N LEU A 88 -4.49 -4.06 8.34
CA LEU A 88 -3.91 -3.11 7.42
C LEU A 88 -3.37 -1.89 8.18
N TYR A 89 -2.15 -1.47 7.87
CA TYR A 89 -1.56 -0.20 8.27
C TYR A 89 -1.40 0.64 7.00
N VAL A 90 -1.82 1.91 7.05
CA VAL A 90 -1.77 2.86 5.93
C VAL A 90 -1.42 4.25 6.45
#